data_AF-A0A3M1WK28-F1
#
_entry.id   AF-A0A3M1WK28-F1
#
_cell.length_a   1.000
_cell.length_b   1.000
_cell.length_c   1.000
_cell.angle_alpha   90.00
_cell.angle_beta   90.00
_cell.angle_gamma   90.00
#
_symmetry.space_group_name_H-M   'P 1'
#
loop_
_entity.id
_entity.type
_entity.pdbx_description
1 polymer ?
#
loop_
_entity_poly.entity_id
_entity_poly.type
_entity_poly.pdbx_seq_one_letter_code
_entity_poly.pdbx_strand_id
1 'polypeptide(L)'
;MMSTRQDVDEREFRIEFMSAPVTEAVAETLEETDSAVEVERTDAGLIVLKAQAPHVIKVDRATVKEVTGQDIDLNELTVFVVCTVGGAVDYWNADGFAVAKL
;
A
#
# COMPACT_ATOMS: atom_id res chain seq x y z
N MET A 1 6.41 -36.50 -3.36
CA MET A 1 7.35 -35.52 -3.95
C MET A 1 6.72 -34.16 -3.75
N MET A 2 7.17 -33.41 -2.74
CA MET A 2 6.55 -32.15 -2.32
C MET A 2 6.86 -31.06 -3.35
N SER A 3 5.84 -30.56 -4.03
CA SER A 3 5.91 -29.34 -4.82
C SER A 3 5.55 -28.20 -3.87
N THR A 4 6.54 -27.50 -3.33
CA THR A 4 6.33 -26.20 -2.69
C THR A 4 6.07 -25.18 -3.79
N ARG A 5 4.88 -25.24 -4.40
CA ARG A 5 4.31 -24.03 -4.99
C ARG A 5 4.18 -23.07 -3.81
N GLN A 6 4.83 -21.92 -3.88
CA GLN A 6 4.50 -20.80 -3.00
C GLN A 6 2.99 -20.58 -3.17
N ASP A 7 2.21 -20.99 -2.18
CA ASP A 7 0.82 -20.56 -2.03
C ASP A 7 0.90 -19.03 -1.89
N VAL A 8 0.79 -18.31 -3.01
CA VAL A 8 0.33 -16.93 -2.94
C VAL A 8 -1.07 -17.08 -2.36
N ASP A 9 -1.23 -16.70 -1.10
CA ASP A 9 -2.51 -16.81 -0.43
C ASP A 9 -3.53 -16.07 -1.31
N GLU A 10 -4.50 -16.80 -1.86
CA GLU A 10 -5.52 -16.23 -2.75
C GLU A 10 -6.34 -15.14 -2.04
N ARG A 11 -6.19 -15.01 -0.71
CA ARG A 11 -6.81 -13.98 0.11
C ARG A 11 -5.91 -12.77 0.31
N GLU A 12 -4.61 -12.85 0.06
CA GLU A 12 -3.72 -11.69 0.17
C GLU A 12 -3.83 -10.78 -1.06
N PHE A 13 -3.67 -9.48 -0.85
CA PHE A 13 -3.29 -8.54 -1.90
C PHE A 13 -2.24 -7.57 -1.39
N ARG A 14 -1.50 -6.98 -2.33
CA ARG A 14 -0.45 -6.03 -2.00
C ARG A 14 -0.25 -4.93 -3.02
N ILE A 15 0.31 -3.83 -2.56
CA ILE A 15 0.78 -2.71 -3.37
C ILE A 15 2.29 -2.58 -3.13
N GLU A 16 3.06 -2.57 -4.20
CA GLU A 16 4.52 -2.41 -4.14
C GLU A 16 4.89 -1.02 -4.66
N PHE A 17 5.67 -0.29 -3.88
CA PHE A 17 6.21 1.01 -4.21
C PHE A 17 7.73 1.00 -4.19
N MET A 18 8.35 1.82 -5.04
CA MET A 18 9.72 2.27 -4.81
C MET A 18 9.76 3.15 -3.55
N SER A 19 10.79 2.97 -2.72
CA SER A 19 11.01 3.83 -1.55
C SER A 19 11.35 5.25 -2.00
N ALA A 20 10.56 6.19 -1.50
CA ALA A 20 10.65 7.62 -1.73
C ALA A 20 9.96 8.34 -0.56
N PRO A 21 10.26 9.63 -0.29
CA PRO A 21 9.65 10.34 0.83
C PRO A 21 8.12 10.29 0.86
N VAL A 22 7.47 10.34 -0.31
CA VAL A 22 6.00 10.24 -0.44
C VAL A 22 5.45 8.84 -0.14
N THR A 23 6.18 7.78 -0.50
CA THR A 23 5.73 6.40 -0.25
C THR A 23 6.00 5.99 1.20
N GLU A 24 7.06 6.50 1.83
CA GLU A 24 7.31 6.34 3.26
C GLU A 24 6.22 7.03 4.10
N ALA A 25 5.80 8.24 3.73
CA ALA A 25 4.72 8.94 4.42
C ALA A 25 3.40 8.14 4.42
N VAL A 26 3.09 7.52 3.29
CA VAL A 26 1.91 6.63 3.16
C VAL A 26 2.07 5.38 4.01
N ALA A 27 3.27 4.78 4.02
CA ALA A 27 3.58 3.61 4.83
C ALA A 27 3.39 3.90 6.32
N GLU A 28 3.99 4.99 6.82
CA GLU A 28 3.83 5.46 8.21
C GLU A 28 2.36 5.73 8.56
N THR A 29 1.61 6.35 7.63
CA THR A 29 0.19 6.61 7.82
C THR A 29 -0.60 5.32 8.00
N LEU A 30 -0.32 4.29 7.20
CA LEU A 30 -1.02 3.00 7.28
C LEU A 30 -0.61 2.20 8.52
N GLU A 31 0.67 2.24 8.92
CA GLU A 31 1.13 1.63 10.17
C GLU A 31 0.37 2.18 11.39
N GLU A 32 0.02 3.46 11.39
CA GLU A 32 -0.73 4.11 12.48
C GLU A 32 -2.25 3.94 12.38
N THR A 33 -2.80 3.89 11.16
CA THR A 33 -4.26 4.02 10.95
C THR A 33 -4.97 2.74 10.52
N ASP A 34 -4.23 1.74 10.02
CA ASP A 34 -4.81 0.50 9.53
C ASP A 34 -3.98 -0.72 9.97
N SER A 35 -4.30 -1.26 11.15
CA SER A 35 -3.61 -2.42 11.71
C SER A 35 -3.79 -3.72 10.92
N ALA A 36 -4.69 -3.75 9.92
CA ALA A 36 -4.86 -4.89 9.03
C ALA A 36 -3.88 -4.86 7.84
N VAL A 37 -3.15 -3.74 7.67
CA VAL A 37 -2.10 -3.59 6.66
C VAL A 37 -0.75 -3.88 7.30
N GLU A 38 -0.04 -4.85 6.74
CA GLU A 38 1.36 -5.10 7.04
C GLU A 38 2.23 -4.29 6.08
N VAL A 39 3.19 -3.54 6.64
CA VAL A 39 4.17 -2.77 5.86
C VAL A 39 5.52 -3.46 5.95
N GLU A 40 6.05 -3.87 4.79
CA GLU A 40 7.40 -4.44 4.67
C GLU A 40 8.29 -3.48 3.88
N ARG A 41 9.46 -3.15 4.44
CA ARG A 41 10.52 -2.39 3.76
C ARG A 41 11.64 -3.37 3.40
N THR A 42 12.02 -3.42 2.13
CA THR A 42 13.00 -4.40 1.62
C THR A 42 14.36 -3.76 1.37
N ASP A 43 15.44 -4.56 1.43
CA ASP A 43 16.81 -4.11 1.10
C ASP A 43 16.96 -3.65 -0.37
N ALA A 44 16.01 -4.01 -1.24
CA ALA A 44 15.95 -3.57 -2.63
C ALA A 44 15.37 -2.14 -2.79
N GLY A 45 15.02 -1.47 -1.67
CA GLY A 45 14.41 -0.15 -1.71
C GLY A 45 12.95 -0.17 -2.14
N LEU A 46 12.22 -1.25 -1.81
CA LEU A 46 10.77 -1.33 -1.99
C LEU A 46 10.03 -1.22 -0.67
N ILE A 47 8.88 -0.58 -0.71
CA ILE A 47 7.84 -0.64 0.33
C ILE A 47 6.73 -1.53 -0.20
N VAL A 48 6.34 -2.54 0.57
CA VAL A 48 5.27 -3.47 0.23
C VAL A 48 4.17 -3.35 1.27
N LEU A 49 3.00 -2.89 0.86
CA LEU A 49 1.80 -2.86 1.69
C LEU A 49 1.01 -4.15 1.42
N LYS A 50 0.76 -4.99 2.44
CA LYS A 50 0.02 -6.24 2.31
C LYS A 50 -1.24 -6.21 3.16
N ALA A 51 -2.33 -6.80 2.67
CA ALA A 51 -3.55 -6.99 3.43
C ALA A 51 -4.26 -8.30 3.05
N GLN A 52 -5.07 -8.82 3.96
CA GLN A 52 -5.89 -10.02 3.77
C GLN A 52 -7.32 -9.65 3.39
N ALA A 53 -7.89 -10.31 2.39
CA ALA A 53 -9.27 -10.13 1.98
C ALA A 53 -10.24 -10.74 3.01
N PRO A 54 -11.44 -10.14 3.19
CA PRO A 54 -11.91 -8.91 2.53
C PRO A 54 -11.32 -7.66 3.22
N HIS A 55 -10.67 -6.79 2.45
CA HIS A 55 -10.12 -5.52 2.98
C HIS A 55 -9.98 -4.46 1.89
N VAL A 56 -9.96 -3.20 2.31
CA VAL A 56 -9.73 -2.03 1.46
C VAL A 56 -8.61 -1.20 2.08
N ILE A 57 -7.47 -1.15 1.43
CA ILE A 57 -6.41 -0.21 1.79
C ILE A 57 -6.84 1.15 1.28
N LYS A 58 -7.14 2.08 2.18
CA LYS A 58 -7.56 3.44 1.85
C LYS A 58 -6.65 4.45 2.52
N VAL A 59 -6.15 5.40 1.74
CA VAL A 59 -5.31 6.49 2.25
C VAL A 59 -5.85 7.81 1.72
N ASP A 60 -6.08 8.74 2.63
CA ASP A 60 -6.53 10.10 2.34
C ASP A 60 -5.40 11.09 2.66
N ARG A 61 -5.20 12.11 1.81
CA ARG A 61 -4.17 13.14 1.95
C ARG A 61 -4.27 13.87 3.29
N ALA A 62 -5.49 14.12 3.76
CA ALA A 62 -5.73 14.76 5.05
C ALA A 62 -5.16 13.93 6.20
N THR A 63 -5.36 12.60 6.16
CA THR A 63 -4.84 11.67 7.15
C THR A 63 -3.32 11.61 7.11
N VAL A 64 -2.72 11.57 5.91
CA VAL A 64 -1.26 11.63 5.76
C VAL A 64 -0.70 12.90 6.42
N LYS A 65 -1.31 14.05 6.15
CA LYS A 65 -0.91 15.32 6.75
C LYS A 65 -1.08 15.37 8.27
N GLU A 66 -2.12 14.74 8.80
CA GLU A 66 -2.35 14.65 10.25
C GLU A 66 -1.29 13.77 10.93
N VAL A 67 -0.95 12.62 10.33
CA VAL A 67 -0.02 11.65 10.92
C VAL A 67 1.43 12.10 10.76
N THR A 68 1.85 12.47 9.54
CA THR A 68 3.26 12.75 9.22
C THR A 68 3.59 14.24 9.23
N GLY A 69 2.59 15.12 9.27
CA GLY A 69 2.76 16.57 9.10
C GLY A 69 3.03 17.00 7.66
N GLN A 70 3.06 16.06 6.70
CA GLN A 70 3.43 16.34 5.31
C GLN A 70 2.19 16.53 4.43
N ASP A 71 2.20 17.60 3.66
CA ASP A 71 1.13 17.89 2.70
C ASP A 71 1.53 17.39 1.31
N ILE A 72 1.07 16.19 0.95
CA ILE A 72 1.54 15.46 -0.23
C ILE A 72 0.42 15.27 -1.24
N ASP A 73 0.70 15.49 -2.53
CA ASP A 73 -0.19 15.14 -3.63
C ASP A 73 -0.10 13.62 -3.89
N LEU A 74 -1.19 12.90 -3.61
CA LEU A 74 -1.19 11.44 -3.72
C LEU A 74 -1.19 10.94 -5.17
N ASN A 75 -1.35 11.80 -6.18
CA ASN A 75 -1.06 11.41 -7.57
C ASN A 75 0.42 11.12 -7.78
N GLU A 76 1.32 11.77 -7.03
CA GLU A 76 2.77 11.58 -7.20
C GLU A 76 3.18 10.14 -6.90
N LEU A 77 2.46 9.44 -6.02
CA LEU A 77 2.68 8.03 -5.73
C LEU A 77 2.61 7.14 -6.98
N THR A 78 1.79 7.49 -7.98
CA THR A 78 1.63 6.68 -9.21
C THR A 78 2.95 6.51 -9.96
N VAL A 79 3.89 7.44 -9.81
CA VAL A 79 5.23 7.38 -10.40
C VAL A 79 6.12 6.36 -9.68
N PHE A 80 5.81 6.05 -8.42
CA PHE A 80 6.56 5.13 -7.57
C PHE A 80 5.90 3.75 -7.45
N VAL A 81 4.65 3.57 -7.93
CA VAL A 81 4.00 2.26 -7.95
C VAL A 81 4.78 1.33 -8.88
N VAL A 82 5.28 0.23 -8.31
CA VAL A 82 5.88 -0.86 -9.07
C VAL A 82 4.78 -1.79 -9.58
N CYS A 83 3.92 -2.27 -8.69
CA CYS A 83 2.77 -3.08 -9.08
C CYS A 83 1.69 -3.15 -7.99
N THR A 84 0.49 -3.59 -8.39
CA THR A 84 -0.58 -4.02 -7.50
C THR A 84 -0.90 -5.48 -7.81
N VAL A 85 -0.88 -6.35 -6.80
CA VAL A 85 -1.07 -7.80 -6.95
C VAL A 85 -2.28 -8.24 -6.16
N GLY A 86 -3.22 -8.90 -6.82
CA GLY A 86 -4.39 -9.53 -6.19
C GLY A 86 -5.54 -8.58 -5.82
N GLY A 87 -5.30 -7.26 -5.74
CA GLY A 87 -6.32 -6.24 -5.48
C GLY A 87 -6.65 -5.39 -6.72
N ALA A 88 -7.80 -4.73 -6.70
CA ALA A 88 -8.25 -3.78 -7.71
C ALA A 88 -8.10 -2.35 -7.18
N VAL A 89 -7.61 -1.44 -8.02
CA VAL A 89 -7.61 -0.01 -7.72
C VAL A 89 -9.03 0.52 -7.92
N ASP A 90 -9.68 0.94 -6.84
CA ASP A 90 -11.03 1.51 -6.90
C ASP A 90 -10.98 2.97 -7.36
N TYR A 91 -10.06 3.75 -6.78
CA TYR A 91 -9.76 5.11 -7.24
C TYR A 91 -8.33 5.52 -6.87
N TRP A 92 -7.82 6.51 -7.60
CA TRP A 92 -6.54 7.16 -7.33
C TRP A 92 -6.60 8.61 -7.82
N ASN A 93 -6.36 9.58 -6.93
CA ASN A 93 -6.29 10.99 -7.28
C ASN A 93 -5.39 11.76 -6.29
N ALA A 94 -5.37 13.10 -6.40
CA ALA A 94 -4.51 13.96 -5.58
C ALA A 94 -4.85 13.93 -4.08
N ASP A 95 -6.10 13.60 -3.75
CA ASP A 95 -6.63 13.65 -2.39
C ASP A 95 -6.63 12.27 -1.71
N GLY A 96 -6.46 11.18 -2.46
CA GLY A 96 -6.50 9.84 -1.90
C GLY A 96 -6.39 8.72 -2.93
N PHE A 97 -6.23 7.50 -2.41
CA PHE A 97 -6.40 6.27 -3.19
C PHE A 97 -7.10 5.18 -2.37
N ALA A 98 -7.67 4.21 -3.08
CA ALA A 98 -8.15 2.97 -2.50
C ALA A 98 -7.84 1.76 -3.38
N VAL A 99 -7.36 0.69 -2.75
CA VAL A 99 -7.15 -0.62 -3.37
C VAL A 99 -7.87 -1.67 -2.55
N ALA A 100 -8.71 -2.46 -3.21
CA ALA A 100 -9.61 -3.40 -2.55
C ALA A 100 -9.45 -4.83 -3.05
N LYS A 101 -9.71 -5.77 -2.16
CA LYS A 101 -10.02 -7.16 -2.48
C LYS A 101 -11.16 -7.61 -1.57
N LEU A 102 -12.27 -8.02 -2.17
CA LEU A 102 -13.54 -8.33 -1.50
C LEU A 102 -13.90 -9.81 -1.63
#